data_AF-A0A922XC98-F1
#
_entry.id   AF-A0A922XC98-F1
#
_cell.length_a   1.000
_cell.length_b   1.000
_cell.length_c   1.000
_cell.angle_alpha   90.00
_cell.angle_beta   90.00
_cell.angle_gamma   90.00
#
_symmetry.space_group_name_H-M   'P 1'
#
loop_
_entity.id
_entity.type
_entity.pdbx_description
1 polymer ?
#
loop_
_entity_poly.entity_id
_entity_poly.type
_entity_poly.pdbx_seq_one_letter_code
_entity_poly.pdbx_strand_id
1 'polypeptide(L)'
;MMTLRLLRPRFTLRAMLVAMTLVASFLWYHVSWVTQRHQLLNNGSLSVVSDQLTLAPPPLQLFGESGYSKLWVHSDLWHSETERARLRTLFPEAEFRSGTRWRSMAPATEEFPFMQRLGRKTIFQ
;
A
#
# COMPACT_ATOMS: atom_id res chain seq x y z
N MET A 1 52.99 9.05 -11.86
CA MET A 1 51.73 9.42 -12.55
C MET A 1 51.18 8.18 -13.24
N MET A 2 50.30 7.48 -12.53
CA MET A 2 49.77 6.18 -12.95
C MET A 2 48.50 6.45 -13.75
N THR A 3 48.57 6.16 -15.05
CA THR A 3 47.50 6.39 -16.01
C THR A 3 46.30 5.50 -15.66
N LEU A 4 45.20 6.12 -15.24
CA LEU A 4 43.89 5.50 -15.17
C LEU A 4 43.48 5.11 -16.59
N ARG A 5 43.90 3.91 -16.99
CA ARG A 5 43.52 3.27 -18.25
C ARG A 5 42.01 3.06 -18.22
N LEU A 6 41.31 4.02 -18.82
CA LEU A 6 40.00 3.98 -19.45
C LEU A 6 39.39 2.57 -19.50
N LEU A 7 38.75 2.17 -18.40
CA LEU A 7 37.77 1.09 -18.37
C LEU A 7 36.72 1.45 -19.43
N ARG A 8 36.72 0.76 -20.57
CA ARG A 8 35.72 0.95 -21.62
C ARG A 8 34.32 0.74 -20.99
N PRO A 9 33.48 1.78 -20.85
CA PRO A 9 32.25 1.72 -20.05
C PRO A 9 31.08 1.06 -20.81
N ARG A 10 31.39 0.17 -21.76
CA ARG A 10 30.37 -0.45 -22.61
C ARG A 10 29.56 -1.51 -21.86
N PHE A 11 30.17 -2.14 -20.85
CA PHE A 11 29.49 -3.11 -19.98
C PHE A 11 28.72 -2.45 -18.84
N THR A 12 29.22 -1.33 -18.30
CA THR A 12 28.57 -0.65 -17.17
C THR A 12 27.26 0.00 -17.57
N LEU A 13 27.14 0.53 -18.79
CA LEU A 13 25.92 1.21 -19.23
C LEU A 13 24.75 0.24 -19.44
N ARG A 14 24.99 -0.95 -20.00
CA ARG A 14 23.96 -2.01 -20.10
C ARG A 14 23.56 -2.55 -18.74
N ALA A 15 24.54 -2.84 -17.87
CA ALA A 15 24.26 -3.29 -16.51
C ALA A 15 23.46 -2.25 -15.71
N MET A 16 23.81 -0.97 -15.86
CA MET A 16 23.09 0.13 -15.24
C MET A 16 21.65 0.24 -15.75
N LEU A 17 21.43 0.11 -17.07
CA LEU A 17 20.08 0.10 -17.64
C LEU A 17 19.25 -1.06 -17.07
N VAL A 18 19.82 -2.28 -17.03
CA VAL A 18 19.14 -3.44 -16.44
C VAL A 18 18.85 -3.22 -14.95
N ALA A 19 19.79 -2.65 -14.20
CA ALA A 19 19.57 -2.33 -12.80
C ALA A 19 18.46 -1.28 -12.63
N MET A 20 18.43 -0.23 -13.45
CA MET A 20 17.38 0.79 -13.41
C MET A 20 16.01 0.22 -13.79
N THR A 21 15.92 -0.66 -14.79
CA THR A 21 14.65 -1.29 -15.15
C THR A 21 14.14 -2.22 -14.05
N LEU A 22 15.04 -2.99 -13.40
CA LEU A 22 14.67 -3.83 -12.26
C LEU A 22 14.17 -2.97 -11.09
N VAL A 23 14.86 -1.89 -10.75
CA VAL A 23 14.43 -0.96 -9.69
C VAL A 23 13.10 -0.30 -10.05
N ALA A 24 12.92 0.16 -11.29
CA ALA A 24 11.66 0.76 -11.73
C ALA A 24 10.50 -0.24 -11.67
N SER A 25 10.72 -1.49 -12.10
CA SER A 25 9.70 -2.55 -12.04
C SER A 25 9.36 -2.92 -10.59
N PHE A 26 10.37 -2.97 -9.72
CA PHE A 26 10.21 -3.23 -8.29
C PHE A 26 9.36 -2.12 -7.63
N LEU A 27 9.70 -0.86 -7.87
CA LEU A 27 8.93 0.28 -7.35
C LEU A 27 7.51 0.29 -7.90
N TRP A 28 7.34 0.06 -9.21
CA TRP A 28 6.02 -0.02 -9.83
C TRP A 28 5.14 -1.10 -9.19
N TYR A 29 5.70 -2.29 -8.98
CA TYR A 29 5.00 -3.39 -8.32
C TYR A 29 4.52 -2.97 -6.92
N HIS A 30 5.39 -2.36 -6.11
CA HIS A 30 5.02 -1.91 -4.77
C HIS A 30 3.99 -0.78 -4.76
N VAL A 31 4.11 0.22 -5.64
CA VAL A 31 3.10 1.28 -5.79
C VAL A 31 1.75 0.70 -6.18
N SER A 32 1.74 -0.28 -7.10
CA SER A 32 0.51 -0.95 -7.50
C SER A 32 -0.14 -1.72 -6.35
N TRP A 33 0.67 -2.35 -5.49
CA TRP A 33 0.21 -3.04 -4.30
C TRP A 33 -0.43 -2.08 -3.29
N VAL A 34 0.23 -0.95 -2.98
CA VAL A 34 -0.31 0.10 -2.10
C VAL A 34 -1.63 0.64 -2.63
N THR A 35 -1.67 0.95 -3.94
CA THR A 35 -2.86 1.48 -4.60
C THR A 35 -4.05 0.53 -4.47
N GLN A 36 -3.84 -0.77 -4.67
CA GLN A 36 -4.90 -1.77 -4.54
C GLN A 36 -5.43 -1.87 -3.09
N ARG A 37 -4.54 -1.76 -2.09
CA ARG A 37 -4.95 -1.74 -0.67
C ARG A 37 -5.84 -0.55 -0.37
N HIS A 38 -5.43 0.66 -0.78
CA HIS A 38 -6.21 1.87 -0.57
C HIS A 38 -7.54 1.83 -1.32
N GLN A 39 -7.58 1.31 -2.55
CA GLN A 39 -8.84 1.15 -3.28
C GLN A 39 -9.83 0.25 -2.54
N LEU A 40 -9.39 -0.87 -1.97
CA LEU A 40 -10.29 -1.78 -1.24
C LEU A 40 -10.83 -1.18 0.06
N LEU A 41 -10.01 -0.37 0.74
CA LEU A 41 -10.42 0.36 1.95
C LEU A 41 -11.38 1.51 1.61
N ASN A 42 -11.05 2.31 0.58
CA ASN A 42 -11.85 3.47 0.17
C ASN A 42 -13.19 3.09 -0.46
N ASN A 43 -13.25 1.94 -1.16
CA ASN A 43 -14.50 1.44 -1.75
C ASN A 43 -15.46 0.88 -0.70
N GLY A 44 -15.10 0.86 0.59
CA GLY A 44 -15.92 0.31 1.68
C GLY A 44 -16.08 -1.21 1.63
N SER A 45 -15.28 -1.90 0.79
CA SER A 45 -15.26 -3.36 0.68
C SER A 45 -14.60 -4.01 1.89
N LEU A 46 -13.66 -3.28 2.50
CA LEU A 46 -12.95 -3.66 3.71
C LEU A 46 -13.14 -2.58 4.78
N SER A 47 -13.31 -2.99 6.02
CA SER A 47 -13.36 -2.08 7.18
C SER A 47 -12.31 -2.48 8.20
N VAL A 48 -11.53 -1.50 8.67
CA VAL A 48 -10.52 -1.72 9.71
C VAL A 48 -11.23 -1.76 11.07
N VAL A 49 -11.02 -2.82 11.85
CA VAL A 49 -11.69 -2.94 13.17
C VAL A 49 -10.76 -2.76 14.36
N SER A 50 -9.46 -2.82 14.16
CA SER A 50 -8.54 -2.46 15.23
C SER A 50 -7.31 -1.80 14.65
N ASP A 51 -7.08 -0.56 15.08
CA ASP A 51 -5.89 0.23 14.79
C ASP A 51 -4.77 -0.08 15.81
N GLN A 52 -4.64 -1.35 16.20
CA GLN A 52 -3.42 -1.78 16.86
C GLN A 52 -2.31 -1.67 15.82
N LEU A 53 -1.42 -0.68 15.99
CA LEU A 53 -0.22 -0.44 15.21
C LEU A 53 0.54 -1.76 14.99
N THR A 54 0.21 -2.41 13.88
CA THR A 54 0.83 -3.66 13.49
C THR A 54 1.92 -3.30 12.50
N LEU A 55 3.08 -3.91 12.65
CA LEU A 55 4.17 -3.68 11.72
C LEU A 55 3.70 -4.10 10.32
N ALA A 56 3.69 -3.16 9.38
CA ALA A 56 3.48 -3.49 7.98
C ALA A 56 4.62 -4.41 7.50
N PRO A 57 4.42 -5.21 6.44
CA PRO A 57 5.52 -5.88 5.76
C PRO A 57 6.66 -4.89 5.43
N PRO A 58 7.95 -5.27 5.55
CA PRO A 58 9.07 -4.35 5.35
C PRO A 58 9.03 -3.53 4.05
N PRO A 59 8.60 -4.07 2.90
CA PRO A 59 8.50 -3.27 1.68
C PRO A 59 7.47 -2.15 1.80
N LEU A 60 6.35 -2.37 2.50
CA LEU A 60 5.31 -1.37 2.71
C LEU A 60 5.75 -0.30 3.72
N GLN A 61 6.55 -0.67 4.73
CA GLN A 61 7.13 0.30 5.66
C GLN A 61 8.01 1.33 4.96
N LEU A 62 8.75 0.93 3.92
CA LEU A 62 9.57 1.85 3.12
C LEU A 62 8.73 2.94 2.41
N PHE A 63 7.44 2.68 2.17
CA PHE A 63 6.51 3.65 1.59
C PHE A 63 5.70 4.41 2.66
N GLY A 64 5.98 4.19 3.95
CA GLY A 64 5.27 4.84 5.04
C GLY A 64 3.85 4.30 5.30
N GLU A 65 3.54 3.12 4.77
CA GLU A 65 2.23 2.48 4.97
C GLU A 65 2.12 1.83 6.35
N SER A 66 0.93 1.90 6.95
CA SER A 66 0.60 1.21 8.18
C SER A 66 0.20 -0.25 7.93
N GLY A 67 0.49 -1.12 8.91
CA GLY A 67 0.03 -2.50 8.90
C GLY A 67 -1.35 -2.61 9.55
N TYR A 68 -2.17 -3.55 9.07
CA TYR A 68 -3.49 -3.80 9.62
C TYR A 68 -3.52 -5.18 10.28
N SER A 69 -3.79 -5.27 11.59
CA SER A 69 -3.94 -6.58 12.26
C SER A 69 -5.25 -7.26 11.91
N LYS A 70 -6.35 -6.51 11.85
CA LYS A 70 -7.70 -7.07 11.73
C LYS A 70 -8.55 -6.28 10.73
N LEU A 71 -8.99 -6.99 9.69
CA LEU A 71 -9.84 -6.46 8.64
C LEU A 71 -11.19 -7.20 8.62
N TRP A 72 -12.27 -6.44 8.49
CA TRP A 72 -13.59 -6.98 8.22
C TRP A 72 -13.88 -6.92 6.75
N VAL A 73 -14.21 -8.08 6.20
CA VAL A 73 -14.55 -8.25 4.79
C VAL A 73 -16.06 -8.36 4.67
N HIS A 74 -16.64 -7.70 3.67
CA HIS A 74 -18.06 -7.88 3.35
C HIS A 74 -18.36 -9.35 3.03
N SER A 75 -19.52 -9.84 3.48
CA SER A 75 -19.94 -11.24 3.27
C SER A 75 -19.87 -11.64 1.80
N ASP A 76 -20.27 -10.74 0.92
CA ASP A 76 -20.40 -11.00 -0.52
C ASP A 76 -19.04 -11.27 -1.18
N LEU A 77 -17.98 -10.59 -0.70
CA LEU A 77 -16.60 -10.82 -1.14
C LEU A 77 -15.98 -12.04 -0.47
N TRP A 78 -16.39 -12.34 0.76
CA TRP A 78 -15.84 -13.44 1.55
C TRP A 78 -16.28 -14.83 1.04
N HIS A 79 -17.41 -14.93 0.34
CA HIS A 79 -17.87 -16.21 -0.22
C HIS A 79 -17.09 -16.68 -1.45
N SER A 80 -16.34 -15.79 -2.11
CA SER A 80 -15.51 -16.14 -3.27
C SER A 80 -14.10 -16.52 -2.84
N GLU A 81 -13.71 -17.78 -3.07
CA GLU A 81 -12.37 -18.26 -2.71
C GLU A 81 -11.25 -17.50 -3.46
N THR A 82 -11.52 -17.05 -4.69
CA THR A 82 -10.55 -16.27 -5.48
C THR A 82 -10.30 -14.90 -4.84
N GLU A 83 -11.33 -14.24 -4.34
CA GLU A 83 -11.19 -12.96 -3.64
C GLU A 83 -10.50 -13.14 -2.28
N ARG A 84 -10.77 -14.22 -1.56
CA ARG A 84 -10.05 -14.53 -0.32
C ARG A 84 -8.55 -14.71 -0.56
N ALA A 85 -8.17 -15.45 -1.61
CA ALA A 85 -6.77 -15.63 -1.98
C ALA A 85 -6.10 -14.31 -2.38
N ARG A 86 -6.82 -13.46 -3.12
CA ARG A 86 -6.37 -12.12 -3.49
C ARG A 86 -6.16 -11.24 -2.27
N LEU A 87 -7.12 -11.21 -1.34
CA LEU A 87 -7.05 -10.42 -0.11
C LEU A 87 -5.88 -10.87 0.77
N ARG A 88 -5.64 -12.18 0.91
CA ARG A 88 -4.47 -12.71 1.63
C ARG A 88 -3.15 -12.30 1.01
N THR A 89 -3.07 -12.21 -0.31
CA THR A 89 -1.88 -11.70 -1.00
C THR A 89 -1.68 -10.21 -0.75
N LEU A 90 -2.78 -9.44 -0.68
CA LEU A 90 -2.73 -7.98 -0.48
C LEU A 90 -2.47 -7.57 0.97
N PHE A 91 -2.96 -8.34 1.94
CA PHE A 91 -2.81 -8.10 3.37
C PHE A 91 -2.32 -9.38 4.07
N PRO A 92 -1.08 -9.82 3.82
CA PRO A 92 -0.51 -11.02 4.44
C PRO A 92 -0.41 -10.92 5.97
N GLU A 93 -0.37 -9.70 6.51
CA GLU A 93 -0.30 -9.42 7.93
C GLU A 93 -1.66 -9.42 8.65
N ALA A 94 -2.77 -9.37 7.89
CA ALA A 94 -4.10 -9.15 8.45
C ALA A 94 -4.87 -10.45 8.71
N GLU A 95 -5.47 -10.54 9.89
CA GLU A 95 -6.53 -11.49 10.17
C GLU A 95 -7.87 -10.98 9.63
N PHE A 96 -8.51 -11.78 8.79
CA PHE A 96 -9.80 -11.44 8.22
C PHE A 96 -10.94 -12.01 9.07
N ARG A 97 -11.95 -11.17 9.33
CA ARG A 97 -13.23 -11.60 9.93
C ARG A 97 -14.37 -11.29 8.97
N SER A 98 -15.29 -12.24 8.85
CA SER A 98 -16.52 -12.10 8.08
C SER A 98 -17.70 -11.86 9.02
N GLY A 99 -18.53 -10.89 8.72
CA GLY A 99 -19.83 -10.76 9.38
C GLY A 99 -20.72 -9.74 8.72
N THR A 100 -22.02 -9.96 8.86
CA THR A 100 -23.08 -9.14 8.27
C THR A 100 -23.45 -7.93 9.14
N ARG A 101 -22.84 -7.80 10.34
CA ARG A 101 -23.30 -6.92 11.42
C ARG A 101 -22.69 -5.52 11.46
N TRP A 102 -21.94 -5.10 10.43
CA TRP A 102 -21.27 -3.81 10.47
C TRP A 102 -22.11 -2.64 9.90
N ARG A 103 -23.17 -2.92 9.12
CA ARG A 103 -24.04 -1.85 8.57
C ARG A 103 -24.82 -1.09 9.65
N SER A 104 -25.07 -1.69 10.82
CA SER A 104 -25.70 -1.05 11.97
C SER A 104 -24.72 -0.34 12.92
N MET A 105 -23.43 -0.37 12.60
CA MET A 105 -22.33 0.23 13.36
C MET A 105 -21.54 1.21 12.49
N ALA A 106 -22.15 1.76 11.44
CA ALA A 106 -21.63 2.96 10.80
C ALA A 106 -21.59 4.05 11.90
N PRO A 107 -20.41 4.52 12.35
CA PRO A 107 -20.39 5.72 13.15
C PRO A 107 -21.06 6.80 12.30
N ALA A 108 -22.07 7.46 12.88
CA ALA A 108 -22.59 8.69 12.33
C ALA A 108 -21.40 9.61 12.13
N THR A 109 -20.98 9.78 10.88
CA THR A 109 -20.30 10.94 10.34
C THR A 109 -19.49 11.74 11.37
N GLU A 110 -18.48 11.13 11.99
CA GLU A 110 -17.43 11.94 12.59
C GLU A 110 -16.46 12.25 11.46
N GLU A 111 -16.54 13.51 11.05
CA GLU A 111 -15.68 14.15 10.08
C GLU A 111 -14.23 13.72 10.29
N PHE A 112 -13.65 13.02 9.31
CA PHE A 112 -12.21 12.80 9.27
C PHE A 112 -11.50 14.17 9.23
N PRO A 113 -10.73 14.57 10.26
CA PRO A 113 -10.01 15.84 10.26
C PRO A 113 -8.69 15.76 9.47
N PHE A 114 -8.55 14.80 8.54
CA PHE A 114 -7.31 14.56 7.80
C PHE A 114 -7.17 15.46 6.56
N MET A 115 -8.26 16.03 6.05
CA MET A 115 -8.24 16.91 4.86
C MET A 115 -7.97 18.40 5.18
N GLN A 116 -7.67 18.79 6.42
CA GLN A 116 -7.32 20.19 6.74
C GLN A 116 -5.83 20.55 6.56
N ARG A 117 -4.94 19.59 6.25
CA ARG A 117 -3.48 19.86 6.20
C ARG A 117 -2.91 20.14 4.81
N LEU A 118 -3.71 20.28 3.75
CA LEU A 118 -3.21 20.60 2.40
C LEU A 118 -3.84 21.83 1.72
N GLY A 119 -4.58 22.66 2.45
CA GLY A 119 -5.32 23.81 1.91
C GLY A 119 -4.88 25.21 2.35
N ARG A 120 -3.63 25.42 2.80
CA ARG A 120 -3.18 26.77 3.24
C ARG A 120 -1.78 27.14 2.75
N LYS A 121 -1.64 27.28 1.43
CA LYS A 121 -0.59 28.12 0.83
C LYS A 121 -1.17 28.89 -0.36
N THR A 122 -1.86 29.96 -0.04
CA THR A 122 -1.98 31.13 -0.92
C THR A 122 -2.13 32.36 -0.04
N ILE A 123 -1.19 33.29 -0.21
CA ILE A 123 -1.31 34.76 -0.26
C ILE A 123 0.02 35.32 0.28
N PHE A 124 0.97 35.52 -0.64
CA PHE A 124 1.91 36.63 -0.55
C PHE A 124 1.21 37.80 -1.26
N GLN A 125 0.92 38.87 -0.51
CA GLN A 125 0.96 40.25 -0.99
C GLN A 125 2.10 40.93 -0.24
#